data_AF-D6V4B6-F1
#
_entry.id   AF-D6V4B6-F1
#
_cell.length_a   1.000
_cell.length_b   1.000
_cell.length_c   1.000
_cell.angle_alpha   90.00
_cell.angle_beta   90.00
_cell.angle_gamma   90.00
#
_symmetry.space_group_name_H-M   'P 1'
#
loop_
_entity.id
_entity.type
_entity.pdbx_description
1 polymer ?
#
loop_
_entity_poly.entity_id
_entity_poly.type
_entity_poly.pdbx_seq_one_letter_code
_entity_poly.pdbx_strand_id
1 'polypeptide(L)'
;MSTIDNDQDMSPAALFMESASVELKKAKNFILENLEHSLKLGGAVAKAPFEHTIDVDVCNPDHSVAFRLPLHIAIDKAALMSEILNASLRSKLRLKGFHVVDGDFTQPRLVLLLGRRVVGQLYCSHDGESLCLEIKARPDARDMGNAVLALGPLKFNVHTPLGSAWTDIVH
;
A
#
# COMPACT_ATOMS: atom_id res chain seq x y z
N MET A 1 -20.97 -12.32 -31.72
CA MET A 1 -20.97 -12.19 -30.25
C MET A 1 -19.59 -12.57 -29.76
N SER A 2 -18.79 -11.59 -29.36
CA SER A 2 -17.48 -11.82 -28.75
C SER A 2 -17.73 -12.24 -27.31
N THR A 3 -17.41 -13.49 -26.97
CA THR A 3 -17.25 -13.92 -25.60
C THR A 3 -16.14 -13.08 -24.99
N ILE A 4 -16.47 -12.28 -23.98
CA ILE A 4 -15.47 -11.68 -23.11
C ILE A 4 -14.99 -12.84 -22.25
N ASP A 5 -13.82 -13.39 -22.57
CA ASP A 5 -13.03 -14.19 -21.64
C ASP A 5 -12.71 -13.28 -20.46
N ASN A 6 -13.45 -13.45 -19.36
CA ASN A 6 -13.17 -12.75 -18.12
C ASN A 6 -12.25 -13.68 -17.33
N ASP A 7 -10.93 -13.47 -17.44
CA ASP A 7 -9.89 -14.09 -16.62
C ASP A 7 -10.28 -13.98 -15.14
N GLN A 8 -10.74 -15.07 -14.52
CA GLN A 8 -11.06 -15.14 -13.08
C GLN A 8 -10.21 -16.16 -12.34
N ASP A 9 -8.90 -16.19 -12.62
CA ASP A 9 -7.90 -16.89 -11.78
C ASP A 9 -7.10 -15.90 -10.91
N MET A 10 -7.71 -14.80 -10.48
CA MET A 10 -7.08 -13.91 -9.51
C MET A 10 -7.25 -14.45 -8.08
N SER A 11 -6.14 -14.54 -7.35
CA SER A 11 -6.17 -14.97 -5.96
C SER A 11 -6.99 -13.99 -5.09
N PRO A 12 -7.51 -14.43 -3.92
CA PRO A 12 -8.29 -13.56 -3.05
C PRO A 12 -7.52 -12.30 -2.59
N ALA A 13 -6.21 -12.42 -2.33
CA ALA A 13 -5.40 -11.24 -1.99
C ALA A 13 -5.22 -10.28 -3.17
N ALA A 14 -5.08 -10.78 -4.40
CA ALA A 14 -5.02 -9.96 -5.60
C ALA A 14 -6.35 -9.21 -5.82
N LEU A 15 -7.48 -9.89 -5.69
CA LEU A 15 -8.81 -9.28 -5.78
C LEU A 15 -9.02 -8.18 -4.73
N PHE A 16 -8.58 -8.43 -3.49
CA PHE A 16 -8.60 -7.40 -2.45
C PHE A 16 -7.76 -6.18 -2.86
N MET A 17 -6.54 -6.39 -3.34
CA MET A 17 -5.62 -5.29 -3.67
C MET A 17 -6.08 -4.46 -4.89
N GLU A 18 -6.69 -5.10 -5.89
CA GLU A 18 -7.32 -4.41 -7.02
C GLU A 18 -8.45 -3.47 -6.52
N SER A 19 -9.36 -4.00 -5.69
CA SER A 19 -10.44 -3.22 -5.08
C SER A 19 -9.90 -2.08 -4.19
N ALA A 20 -8.89 -2.38 -3.37
CA ALA A 20 -8.26 -1.43 -2.46
C ALA A 20 -7.55 -0.27 -3.20
N SER A 21 -7.05 -0.53 -4.42
CA SER A 21 -6.42 0.47 -5.29
C SER A 21 -7.41 1.47 -5.87
N VAL A 22 -8.68 1.07 -6.04
CA VAL A 22 -9.77 1.95 -6.45
C VAL A 22 -10.34 2.71 -5.24
N GLU A 23 -10.50 2.02 -4.10
CA GLU A 23 -11.16 2.52 -2.89
C GLU A 23 -10.16 2.94 -1.80
N LEU A 24 -9.22 3.84 -2.15
CA LEU A 24 -8.10 4.24 -1.28
C LEU A 24 -8.52 4.73 0.12
N LYS A 25 -9.72 5.31 0.28
CA LYS A 25 -10.23 5.72 1.59
C LYS A 25 -10.54 4.51 2.48
N LYS A 26 -11.20 3.49 1.93
CA LYS A 26 -11.52 2.24 2.64
C LYS A 26 -10.23 1.48 2.95
N ALA A 27 -9.31 1.38 1.98
CA ALA A 27 -8.02 0.75 2.18
C ALA A 27 -7.18 1.43 3.27
N LYS A 28 -7.20 2.77 3.32
CA LYS A 28 -6.52 3.52 4.40
C LYS A 28 -7.12 3.19 5.77
N ASN A 29 -8.44 3.09 5.87
CA ASN A 29 -9.10 2.74 7.14
C ASN A 29 -8.74 1.30 7.57
N PHE A 30 -8.79 0.34 6.64
CA PHE A 30 -8.35 -1.04 6.87
C PHE A 30 -6.92 -1.09 7.43
N ILE A 31 -5.97 -0.36 6.84
CA ILE A 31 -4.60 -0.30 7.34
C ILE A 31 -4.56 0.26 8.77
N LEU A 32 -5.24 1.38 9.02
CA LEU A 32 -5.21 2.05 10.33
C LEU A 32 -5.82 1.19 11.45
N GLU A 33 -6.93 0.51 11.17
CA GLU A 33 -7.59 -0.41 12.10
C GLU A 33 -6.65 -1.55 12.48
N ASN A 34 -5.99 -2.17 11.49
CA ASN A 34 -5.04 -3.25 11.74
C ASN A 34 -3.77 -2.76 12.47
N LEU A 35 -3.26 -1.56 12.18
CA LEU A 35 -2.15 -0.97 12.93
C LEU A 35 -2.54 -0.69 14.40
N GLU A 36 -3.74 -0.18 14.66
CA GLU A 36 -4.22 0.05 16.02
C GLU A 36 -4.38 -1.28 16.77
N HIS A 37 -4.92 -2.31 16.11
CA HIS A 37 -5.02 -3.66 16.66
C HIS A 37 -3.64 -4.24 17.00
N SER A 38 -2.67 -4.12 16.08
CA SER A 38 -1.27 -4.54 16.31
C SER A 38 -0.61 -3.81 17.48
N LEU A 39 -0.88 -2.51 17.70
CA LEU A 39 -0.37 -1.78 18.87
C LEU A 39 -0.95 -2.34 20.18
N LYS A 40 -2.23 -2.67 20.19
CA LYS A 40 -2.91 -3.23 21.36
C LYS A 40 -2.37 -4.62 21.69
N LEU A 41 -2.13 -5.45 20.67
CA LEU A 41 -1.49 -6.76 20.83
C LEU A 41 -0.04 -6.65 21.32
N GLY A 42 0.73 -5.69 20.77
CA GLY A 42 2.14 -5.47 21.11
C GLY A 42 2.40 -4.69 22.41
N GLY A 43 1.41 -4.64 23.32
CA GLY A 43 1.35 -3.78 24.50
C GLY A 43 2.70 -3.46 25.16
N ALA A 44 3.00 -2.16 25.32
CA ALA A 44 4.10 -1.57 26.08
C ALA A 44 5.56 -2.00 25.78
N VAL A 45 5.81 -3.01 24.92
CA VAL A 45 7.14 -3.60 24.69
C VAL A 45 7.74 -3.23 23.33
N ALA A 46 7.06 -2.43 22.51
CA ALA A 46 7.49 -2.16 21.14
C ALA A 46 8.62 -1.10 20.99
N LYS A 47 9.70 -1.27 21.78
CA LYS A 47 11.00 -0.65 21.52
C LYS A 47 11.79 -1.37 20.41
N ALA A 48 11.40 -2.59 20.06
CA ALA A 48 12.02 -3.41 19.03
C ALA A 48 11.11 -3.57 17.80
N PRO A 49 11.68 -3.96 16.65
CA PRO A 49 10.92 -4.50 15.54
C PRO A 49 10.08 -5.70 15.97
N PHE A 50 8.90 -5.84 15.38
CA PHE A 50 8.05 -7.01 15.61
C PHE A 50 7.26 -7.37 14.35
N GLU A 51 6.99 -8.67 14.24
CA GLU A 51 6.30 -9.28 13.13
C GLU A 51 5.27 -10.26 13.68
N HIS A 52 4.07 -10.23 13.12
CA HIS A 52 3.00 -11.16 13.47
C HIS A 52 2.02 -11.30 12.31
N THR A 53 1.20 -12.34 12.37
CA THR A 53 0.15 -12.61 11.38
C THR A 53 -1.18 -12.62 12.09
N ILE A 54 -2.17 -11.95 11.51
CA ILE A 54 -3.56 -11.98 11.96
C ILE A 54 -4.47 -12.36 10.80
N ASP A 55 -5.58 -13.04 11.08
CA ASP A 55 -6.60 -13.28 10.07
C ASP A 55 -7.49 -12.04 9.94
N VAL A 56 -7.70 -11.60 8.70
CA VAL A 56 -8.59 -10.48 8.38
C VAL A 56 -9.75 -10.95 7.51
N ASP A 57 -10.95 -10.49 7.86
CA ASP A 57 -12.13 -10.67 7.03
C ASP A 57 -12.12 -9.64 5.90
N VAL A 58 -12.17 -10.10 4.65
CA VAL A 58 -12.44 -9.25 3.49
C VAL A 58 -13.92 -9.34 3.18
N CYS A 59 -14.59 -8.20 3.19
CA CYS A 59 -16.05 -8.15 3.08
C CYS A 59 -16.51 -7.72 1.69
N ASN A 60 -17.66 -8.25 1.30
CA ASN A 60 -18.48 -7.76 0.20
C ASN A 60 -19.05 -6.36 0.51
N PRO A 61 -19.61 -5.65 -0.50
CA PRO A 61 -20.26 -4.36 -0.30
C PRO A 61 -21.43 -4.37 0.71
N ASP A 62 -22.07 -5.53 0.91
CA ASP A 62 -23.15 -5.75 1.88
C ASP A 62 -22.65 -6.10 3.30
N HIS A 63 -21.33 -6.00 3.53
CA HIS A 63 -20.63 -6.35 4.77
C HIS A 63 -20.59 -7.84 5.14
N SER A 64 -21.07 -8.74 4.27
CA SER A 64 -20.82 -10.17 4.44
C SER A 64 -19.34 -10.51 4.20
N VAL A 65 -18.80 -11.48 4.94
CA VAL A 65 -17.41 -11.93 4.74
C VAL A 65 -17.32 -12.69 3.42
N ALA A 66 -16.53 -12.18 2.48
CA ALA A 66 -16.24 -12.83 1.20
C ALA A 66 -15.18 -13.92 1.39
N PHE A 67 -14.08 -13.58 2.06
CA PHE A 67 -12.99 -14.51 2.38
C PHE A 67 -12.19 -14.04 3.58
N ARG A 68 -11.46 -14.97 4.20
CA ARG A 68 -10.49 -14.71 5.26
C ARG A 68 -9.09 -14.82 4.70
N LEU A 69 -8.27 -13.81 4.95
CA LEU A 69 -6.88 -13.78 4.51
C LEU A 69 -5.94 -13.62 5.70
N PRO A 70 -4.78 -14.30 5.70
CA PRO A 70 -3.69 -13.94 6.58
C PRO A 70 -3.13 -12.57 6.17
N LEU A 71 -3.03 -11.66 7.14
CA LEU A 71 -2.34 -10.38 7.03
C LEU A 71 -1.05 -10.46 7.85
N HIS A 72 0.08 -10.53 7.14
CA HIS A 72 1.42 -10.43 7.73
C HIS A 72 1.74 -8.97 7.98
N ILE A 73 2.03 -8.62 9.23
CA ILE A 73 2.31 -7.26 9.66
C ILE A 73 3.74 -7.20 10.21
N ALA A 74 4.61 -6.46 9.52
CA ALA A 74 6.00 -6.27 9.90
C ALA A 74 6.28 -4.79 10.21
N ILE A 75 6.74 -4.50 11.43
CA ILE A 75 6.87 -3.13 11.93
C ILE A 75 8.24 -2.95 12.57
N ASP A 76 9.01 -1.99 12.07
CA ASP A 76 10.36 -1.75 12.59
C ASP A 76 10.35 -1.15 14.00
N LYS A 77 9.43 -0.21 14.30
CA LYS A 77 9.39 0.55 15.57
C LYS A 77 7.97 1.02 15.88
N ALA A 78 7.45 0.80 17.10
CA ALA A 78 6.12 1.31 17.44
C ALA A 78 6.02 2.84 17.51
N ALA A 79 7.12 3.55 17.78
CA ALA A 79 7.12 5.01 17.71
C ALA A 79 6.65 5.52 16.33
N LEU A 80 6.98 4.77 15.26
CA LEU A 80 6.53 5.09 13.91
C LEU A 80 5.03 4.83 13.73
N MET A 81 4.48 3.78 14.34
CA MET A 81 3.03 3.55 14.32
C MET A 81 2.28 4.70 14.99
N SER A 82 2.72 5.13 16.18
CA SER A 82 2.15 6.30 16.85
C SER A 82 2.26 7.55 15.99
N GLU A 83 3.36 7.73 15.25
CA GLU A 83 3.52 8.82 14.29
C GLU A 83 2.49 8.73 13.15
N ILE A 84 2.29 7.54 12.57
CA ILE A 84 1.33 7.27 11.49
C ILE A 84 -0.11 7.55 11.97
N LEU A 85 -0.50 7.03 13.13
CA LEU A 85 -1.83 7.24 13.70
C LEU A 85 -2.08 8.72 14.00
N ASN A 86 -1.13 9.40 14.67
CA ASN A 86 -1.23 10.83 14.94
C ASN A 86 -1.29 11.67 13.66
N ALA A 87 -0.55 11.30 12.63
CA ALA A 87 -0.60 11.96 11.34
C ALA A 87 -1.92 11.71 10.62
N SER A 88 -2.52 10.52 10.76
CA SER A 88 -3.86 10.24 10.25
C SER A 88 -4.91 11.14 10.89
N LEU A 89 -4.90 11.28 12.23
CA LEU A 89 -5.78 12.18 12.98
C LEU A 89 -5.65 13.64 12.52
N ARG A 90 -4.43 14.05 12.14
CA ARG A 90 -4.13 15.40 11.62
C ARG A 90 -4.33 15.53 10.10
N SER A 91 -4.90 14.51 9.44
CA SER A 91 -5.08 14.46 7.98
C SER A 91 -3.79 14.66 7.17
N LYS A 92 -2.63 14.28 7.74
CA LYS A 92 -1.30 14.35 7.10
C LYS A 92 -0.85 13.04 6.47
N LEU A 93 -1.52 11.94 6.81
CA LEU A 93 -1.28 10.63 6.21
C LEU A 93 -1.97 10.51 4.86
N ARG A 94 -1.22 10.14 3.83
CA ARG A 94 -1.73 9.89 2.48
C ARG A 94 -1.49 8.43 2.11
N LEU A 95 -2.43 7.87 1.35
CA LEU A 95 -2.29 6.55 0.72
C LEU A 95 -2.28 6.75 -0.80
N LYS A 96 -1.42 6.02 -1.51
CA LYS A 96 -1.35 6.04 -2.98
C LYS A 96 -1.21 4.63 -3.53
N GLY A 97 -1.97 4.32 -4.57
CA GLY A 97 -1.78 3.09 -5.35
C GLY A 97 -0.65 3.23 -6.37
N PHE A 98 0.08 2.14 -6.56
CA PHE A 98 1.09 1.93 -7.58
C PHE A 98 0.92 0.51 -8.12
N HIS A 99 1.29 0.27 -9.37
CA HIS A 99 1.52 -1.09 -9.84
C HIS A 99 3.01 -1.33 -9.80
N VAL A 100 3.45 -2.49 -9.33
CA VAL A 100 4.85 -2.90 -9.32
C VAL A 100 4.99 -4.11 -10.22
N VAL A 101 5.90 -4.02 -11.18
CA VAL A 101 6.28 -5.09 -12.09
C VAL A 101 7.54 -5.76 -11.55
N ASP A 102 7.43 -7.04 -11.24
CA ASP A 102 8.53 -7.89 -10.79
C ASP A 102 8.58 -9.15 -11.67
N GLY A 103 9.49 -9.16 -12.64
CA GLY A 103 9.47 -10.14 -13.74
C GLY A 103 8.19 -10.01 -14.57
N ASP A 104 7.49 -11.14 -14.74
CA ASP A 104 6.20 -11.20 -15.45
C ASP A 104 4.99 -10.91 -14.54
N PHE A 105 5.22 -10.64 -13.25
CA PHE A 105 4.17 -10.41 -12.26
C PHE A 105 3.94 -8.91 -12.06
N THR A 106 2.75 -8.43 -12.39
CA THR A 106 2.32 -7.06 -12.06
C THR A 106 1.37 -7.11 -10.88
N GLN A 107 1.71 -6.42 -9.79
CA GLN A 107 0.86 -6.36 -8.60
C GLN A 107 0.53 -4.92 -8.18
N PRO A 108 -0.72 -4.65 -7.79
CA PRO A 108 -1.06 -3.43 -7.06
C PRO A 108 -0.35 -3.36 -5.70
N ARG A 109 0.17 -2.18 -5.37
CA ARG A 109 0.74 -1.82 -4.05
C ARG A 109 0.16 -0.51 -3.57
N LEU A 110 -0.15 -0.44 -2.28
CA LEU A 110 -0.64 0.77 -1.63
C LEU A 110 0.42 1.34 -0.70
N VAL A 111 0.94 2.52 -1.00
CA VAL A 111 2.04 3.15 -0.25
C VAL A 111 1.51 4.21 0.71
N LEU A 112 1.92 4.09 1.98
CA LEU A 112 1.65 5.04 3.06
C LEU A 112 2.70 6.14 3.07
N LEU A 113 2.23 7.39 3.08
CA LEU A 113 3.05 8.58 2.96
C LEU A 113 2.79 9.57 4.11
N LEU A 114 3.87 9.99 4.77
CA LEU A 114 3.90 11.16 5.65
C LEU A 114 4.61 12.30 4.95
N GLY A 115 3.84 13.25 4.43
CA GLY A 115 4.34 14.28 3.52
C GLY A 115 4.89 13.66 2.23
N ARG A 116 6.20 13.74 2.01
CA ARG A 116 6.93 13.10 0.90
C ARG A 116 7.64 11.80 1.30
N ARG A 117 7.59 11.43 2.58
CA ARG A 117 8.27 10.25 3.11
C ARG A 117 7.36 9.03 2.99
N VAL A 118 7.83 8.00 2.31
CA VAL A 118 7.25 6.66 2.38
C VAL A 118 7.52 6.08 3.77
N VAL A 119 6.49 5.53 4.41
CA VAL A 119 6.55 4.99 5.79
C VAL A 119 5.96 3.59 5.91
N GLY A 120 5.24 3.14 4.90
CA GLY A 120 4.76 1.77 4.82
C GLY A 120 4.22 1.43 3.45
N GLN A 121 3.93 0.15 3.24
CA GLN A 121 3.24 -0.36 2.06
C GLN A 121 2.35 -1.54 2.42
N LEU A 122 1.25 -1.68 1.68
CA LEU A 122 0.38 -2.86 1.66
C LEU A 122 0.45 -3.48 0.27
N TYR A 123 0.63 -4.80 0.20
CA TYR A 123 0.73 -5.57 -1.04
C TYR A 123 0.28 -7.03 -0.81
N CYS A 124 0.11 -7.81 -1.87
CA CYS A 124 -0.15 -9.25 -1.77
C CYS A 124 1.15 -10.05 -1.85
N SER A 125 1.21 -11.21 -1.20
CA SER A 125 2.32 -12.15 -1.39
C SER A 125 2.39 -12.64 -2.85
N HIS A 126 3.56 -13.15 -3.25
CA HIS A 126 3.78 -13.59 -4.62
C HIS A 126 2.85 -14.73 -5.06
N ASP A 127 2.51 -15.64 -4.15
CA ASP A 127 1.53 -16.71 -4.36
C ASP A 127 0.07 -16.21 -4.27
N GLY A 128 -0.14 -14.95 -3.86
CA GLY A 128 -1.46 -14.36 -3.75
C GLY A 128 -2.31 -14.88 -2.58
N GLU A 129 -1.74 -15.66 -1.67
CA GLU A 129 -2.46 -16.29 -0.54
C GLU A 129 -2.53 -15.40 0.70
N SER A 130 -1.74 -14.32 0.75
CA SER A 130 -1.66 -13.45 1.93
C SER A 130 -1.53 -11.97 1.57
N LEU A 131 -1.85 -11.11 2.54
CA LEU A 131 -1.56 -9.68 2.50
C LEU A 131 -0.33 -9.39 3.35
N CYS A 132 0.48 -8.44 2.90
CA CYS A 132 1.69 -7.99 3.56
C CYS A 132 1.61 -6.50 3.84
N LEU A 133 1.61 -6.12 5.12
CA LEU A 133 1.70 -4.74 5.59
C LEU A 133 3.06 -4.50 6.25
N GLU A 134 3.87 -3.68 5.61
CA GLU A 134 5.19 -3.31 6.10
C GLU A 134 5.21 -1.85 6.55
N ILE A 135 5.74 -1.60 7.74
CA ILE A 135 5.96 -0.26 8.30
C ILE A 135 7.45 -0.10 8.62
N LYS A 136 8.12 0.76 7.84
CA LYS A 136 9.58 0.91 7.89
C LYS A 136 10.02 2.28 8.41
N ALA A 137 11.04 2.30 9.26
CA ALA A 137 11.67 3.53 9.74
C ALA A 137 12.66 4.09 8.72
N ARG A 138 13.08 5.35 8.87
CA ARG A 138 14.25 5.84 8.11
C ARG A 138 15.53 5.18 8.65
N PRO A 139 16.49 4.79 7.80
CA PRO A 139 16.56 5.05 6.36
C PRO A 139 15.77 4.08 5.46
N ASP A 140 15.47 2.88 5.94
CA ASP A 140 14.91 1.74 5.17
C ASP A 140 13.60 2.07 4.43
N ALA A 141 12.80 2.97 4.99
CA ALA A 141 11.58 3.46 4.33
C ALA A 141 11.86 4.18 3.00
N ARG A 142 13.07 4.71 2.81
CA ARG A 142 13.52 5.26 1.52
C ARG A 142 13.73 4.16 0.51
N ASP A 143 14.29 3.02 0.90
CA ASP A 143 14.53 1.91 -0.01
C ASP A 143 13.22 1.28 -0.46
N MET A 144 12.27 1.11 0.45
CA MET A 144 10.88 0.75 0.12
C MET A 144 10.26 1.75 -0.86
N GLY A 145 10.41 3.05 -0.61
CA GLY A 145 9.92 4.08 -1.52
C GLY A 145 10.59 4.04 -2.89
N ASN A 146 11.91 3.87 -2.93
CA ASN A 146 12.69 3.78 -4.16
C ASN A 146 12.30 2.52 -4.94
N ALA A 147 12.13 1.37 -4.28
CA ALA A 147 11.71 0.13 -4.92
C ALA A 147 10.32 0.28 -5.56
N VAL A 148 9.34 0.81 -4.82
CA VAL A 148 8.00 1.02 -5.39
C VAL A 148 8.01 2.03 -6.53
N LEU A 149 8.80 3.10 -6.41
CA LEU A 149 8.92 4.11 -7.47
C LEU A 149 9.71 3.62 -8.68
N ALA A 150 10.66 2.71 -8.49
CA ALA A 150 11.50 2.15 -9.55
C ALA A 150 10.81 1.02 -10.32
N LEU A 151 9.94 0.26 -9.64
CA LEU A 151 9.32 -0.94 -10.19
C LEU A 151 7.91 -0.70 -10.73
N GLY A 152 7.35 0.52 -10.60
CA GLY A 152 6.04 0.86 -11.17
C GLY A 152 6.08 1.72 -12.43
N PRO A 153 4.97 1.81 -13.19
CA PRO A 153 4.97 2.52 -14.46
C PRO A 153 5.10 4.04 -14.23
N LEU A 154 6.31 4.56 -14.41
CA LEU A 154 6.57 5.99 -14.53
C LEU A 154 6.14 6.49 -15.91
N LYS A 155 5.02 7.23 -15.97
CA LYS A 155 4.88 8.34 -16.93
C LYS A 155 4.37 9.59 -16.23
N PHE A 156 5.18 10.14 -15.32
CA PHE A 156 5.02 11.55 -14.95
C PHE A 156 5.65 12.42 -16.04
N ASN A 157 4.86 12.76 -17.05
CA ASN A 157 5.03 14.05 -17.74
C ASN A 157 3.74 14.85 -17.54
N VAL A 158 3.51 15.30 -16.31
CA VAL A 158 2.65 16.47 -16.10
C VAL A 158 3.58 17.66 -16.24
N HIS A 159 3.79 18.07 -17.48
CA HIS A 159 4.20 19.44 -17.76
C HIS A 159 3.26 20.35 -16.97
N THR A 160 3.83 21.08 -16.00
CA THR A 160 3.20 22.26 -15.41
C THR A 160 2.72 23.17 -16.53
N PRO A 161 1.42 23.46 -16.66
CA PRO A 161 0.98 24.57 -17.48
C PRO A 161 1.17 25.81 -16.62
N LEU A 162 2.31 26.47 -16.77
CA LEU A 162 2.49 27.92 -16.61
C LEU A 162 3.95 28.27 -16.91
N GLY A 163 4.15 28.87 -18.09
CA GLY A 163 5.41 29.50 -18.48
C GLY A 163 5.88 29.08 -19.86
N SER A 164 5.21 29.54 -20.92
CA SER A 164 5.85 29.58 -22.24
C SER A 164 6.99 30.59 -22.25
N ALA A 165 8.14 30.21 -22.78
CA ALA A 165 8.98 31.09 -23.58
C ALA A 165 9.63 30.28 -24.72
N TRP A 166 9.69 30.94 -25.87
CA TRP A 166 9.94 30.45 -27.21
C TRP A 166 11.41 30.14 -27.56
N THR A 167 11.56 29.33 -28.62
CA THR A 167 12.64 29.27 -29.66
C THR A 167 14.10 29.18 -29.21
N ASP A 168 14.90 28.25 -29.71
CA ASP A 168 15.53 28.40 -31.02
C ASP A 168 15.88 27.08 -31.74
N ILE A 169 15.94 27.23 -33.06
CA ILE A 169 16.32 26.33 -34.14
C ILE A 169 17.70 25.68 -33.92
N VAL A 170 17.95 24.57 -34.66
CA VAL A 170 19.23 24.00 -35.19
C VAL A 170 19.19 22.48 -34.94
N HIS A 171 19.23 21.54 -35.90
CA HIS A 171 19.71 21.48 -37.28
C HIS A 171 18.84 20.51 -38.10
#